data_AF-A0A9P3UGU3-F1
#
_entry.id   AF-A0A9P3UGU3-F1
#
_cell.length_a   1.000
_cell.length_b   1.000
_cell.length_c   1.000
_cell.angle_alpha   90.00
_cell.angle_beta   90.00
_cell.angle_gamma   90.00
#
_symmetry.space_group_name_H-M   'P 1'
#
loop_
_entity.id
_entity.type
_entity.pdbx_description
1 polymer ?
#
loop_
_entity_poly.entity_id
_entity_poly.type
_entity_poly.pdbx_seq_one_letter_code
_entity_poly.pdbx_strand_id
1 'polypeptide(L)'
;MNSYSKPCPEDYAAAKALLHSRKHREQEKLDFCFYWFFICAVSGVFLWWGTHHWFDLMMDTMGPEELAGRAKNVVNLWNVLMYFVPFIFFALSAGCFVVGLTSAVMIEGLYRGELMLLRRQLKKTWVQERADKGENNARP
;
A
#
# COMPACT_ATOMS: atom_id res chain seq x y z
N MET A 1 48.78 0.21 -22.32
CA MET A 1 47.41 0.67 -22.63
C MET A 1 46.53 0.34 -21.44
N ASN A 2 46.28 1.30 -20.55
CA ASN A 2 45.30 1.11 -19.47
C ASN A 2 43.91 1.10 -20.09
N SER A 3 43.24 -0.04 -20.00
CA SER A 3 41.87 -0.24 -20.44
C SER A 3 40.98 0.68 -19.59
N TYR A 4 40.46 1.73 -20.22
CA TYR A 4 39.46 2.61 -19.63
C TYR A 4 38.21 1.79 -19.33
N SER A 5 37.98 1.43 -18.07
CA SER A 5 36.68 0.94 -17.66
C SER A 5 35.82 2.15 -17.33
N LYS A 6 34.96 2.57 -18.28
CA LYS A 6 33.74 3.33 -17.90
C LYS A 6 33.12 2.57 -16.71
N PRO A 7 32.58 3.21 -15.65
CA PRO A 7 31.91 2.47 -14.59
C PRO A 7 30.93 1.51 -15.23
N CYS A 8 31.11 0.24 -14.88
CA CYS A 8 30.62 -0.83 -15.71
C CYS A 8 29.09 -0.65 -15.82
N PRO A 9 28.53 -0.50 -17.03
CA PRO A 9 27.08 -0.42 -17.20
C PRO A 9 26.40 -1.63 -16.54
N GLU A 10 27.12 -2.75 -16.43
CA GLU A 10 26.70 -3.95 -15.72
C GLU A 10 26.53 -3.76 -14.22
N ASP A 11 27.40 -3.02 -13.52
CA ASP A 11 27.25 -2.78 -12.06
C ASP A 11 26.04 -1.89 -11.77
N TYR A 12 25.81 -0.87 -12.61
CA TYR A 12 24.61 -0.04 -12.50
C TYR A 12 23.34 -0.83 -12.85
N ALA A 13 23.41 -1.68 -13.88
CA ALA A 13 22.30 -2.55 -14.26
C ALA A 13 21.99 -3.57 -13.15
N ALA A 14 22.99 -4.17 -12.53
CA ALA A 14 22.86 -5.09 -11.40
C ALA A 14 22.28 -4.39 -10.17
N ALA A 15 22.79 -3.22 -9.79
CA ALA A 15 22.26 -2.43 -8.68
C ALA A 15 20.80 -2.00 -8.92
N LYS A 16 20.47 -1.60 -10.15
CA LYS A 16 19.10 -1.26 -10.56
C LYS A 16 18.18 -2.49 -10.53
N ALA A 17 18.66 -3.65 -10.97
CA ALA A 17 17.92 -4.91 -10.95
C ALA A 17 17.60 -5.34 -9.51
N LEU A 18 18.57 -5.25 -8.59
CA LEU A 18 18.35 -5.53 -7.17
C LEU A 18 17.32 -4.59 -6.53
N LEU A 19 17.39 -3.29 -6.85
CA LEU A 19 16.39 -2.30 -6.42
C LEU A 19 14.99 -2.61 -6.96
N HIS A 20 14.90 -3.06 -8.22
CA HIS A 20 13.65 -3.47 -8.84
C HIS A 20 13.07 -4.73 -8.20
N SER A 21 13.89 -5.76 -7.95
CA SER A 21 13.46 -6.96 -7.22
C SER A 21 12.99 -6.65 -5.80
N ARG A 22 13.65 -5.72 -5.09
CA ARG A 22 13.16 -5.25 -3.79
C ARG A 22 11.80 -4.57 -3.89
N LYS A 23 11.60 -3.68 -4.88
CA LYS A 23 10.30 -3.05 -5.11
C LYS A 23 9.21 -4.09 -5.35
N HIS A 24 9.47 -5.08 -6.21
CA HIS A 24 8.51 -6.14 -6.52
C HIS A 24 8.12 -6.93 -5.27
N ARG A 25 9.08 -7.32 -4.43
CA ARG A 25 8.81 -8.04 -3.17
C ARG A 25 7.95 -7.24 -2.19
N GLU A 26 8.19 -5.94 -2.10
CA GLU A 26 7.37 -5.08 -1.24
C GLU A 26 5.97 -4.84 -1.86
N GLN A 27 5.86 -4.80 -3.19
CA GLN A 27 4.56 -4.72 -3.87
C GLN A 27 3.68 -5.94 -3.62
N GLU A 28 4.23 -7.16 -3.57
CA GLU A 28 3.46 -8.36 -3.24
C GLU A 28 2.80 -8.28 -1.85
N LYS A 29 3.47 -7.63 -0.89
CA LYS A 29 2.89 -7.38 0.43
C LYS A 29 1.77 -6.34 0.38
N LEU A 30 1.90 -5.34 -0.51
CA LEU A 30 0.85 -4.37 -0.75
C LEU A 30 -0.36 -5.01 -1.39
N ASP A 31 -0.16 -5.93 -2.34
CA ASP A 31 -1.25 -6.68 -2.97
C ASP A 31 -2.02 -7.50 -1.93
N PHE A 32 -1.32 -8.11 -0.96
CA PHE A 32 -1.96 -8.77 0.17
C PHE A 32 -2.76 -7.81 1.06
N CYS A 33 -2.21 -6.63 1.37
CA CYS A 33 -2.93 -5.59 2.11
C CYS A 33 -4.16 -5.06 1.35
N PHE A 34 -4.04 -4.88 0.03
CA PHE A 34 -5.15 -4.46 -0.84
C PHE A 34 -6.23 -5.52 -0.93
N TYR A 35 -5.85 -6.79 -0.98
CA TYR A 35 -6.77 -7.91 -0.96
C TYR A 35 -7.56 -7.96 0.36
N TRP A 36 -6.89 -7.78 1.51
CA TRP A 36 -7.54 -7.65 2.80
C TRP A 36 -8.48 -6.43 2.87
N PHE A 37 -8.04 -5.28 2.36
CA PHE A 37 -8.89 -4.09 2.22
C PHE A 37 -10.17 -4.40 1.45
N PHE A 38 -10.06 -5.09 0.32
CA PHE A 38 -11.19 -5.46 -0.51
C PHE A 38 -12.13 -6.43 0.19
N ILE A 39 -11.60 -7.44 0.89
CA ILE A 39 -12.40 -8.37 1.70
C ILE A 39 -13.16 -7.61 2.79
N CYS A 40 -12.51 -6.71 3.53
CA CYS A 40 -13.17 -5.92 4.57
C CYS A 40 -14.24 -4.98 3.99
N ALA A 41 -13.98 -4.36 2.84
CA ALA A 41 -14.95 -3.51 2.16
C ALA A 41 -16.18 -4.29 1.67
N VAL A 42 -15.96 -5.39 0.96
CA VAL A 42 -17.03 -6.28 0.47
C VAL A 42 -17.81 -6.86 1.64
N SER A 43 -17.13 -7.29 2.71
CA SER A 43 -17.78 -7.77 3.94
C SER A 43 -18.63 -6.69 4.60
N GLY A 44 -18.14 -5.45 4.68
CA GLY A 44 -18.91 -4.32 5.21
C GLY A 44 -20.18 -4.03 4.39
N VAL A 45 -20.08 -4.06 3.06
CA VAL A 45 -21.23 -3.89 2.16
C VAL A 45 -22.22 -5.05 2.28
N PHE A 46 -21.73 -6.29 2.31
CA PHE A 46 -22.58 -7.48 2.52
C PHE A 46 -23.26 -7.46 3.88
N LEU A 47 -22.57 -7.04 4.94
CA LEU A 47 -23.18 -6.89 6.26
C LEU A 47 -24.24 -5.80 6.27
N TRP A 48 -23.95 -4.65 5.65
CA TRP A 48 -24.92 -3.56 5.53
C TRP A 48 -26.19 -4.04 4.83
N TRP A 49 -26.03 -4.68 3.67
CA TRP A 49 -27.14 -5.23 2.90
C TRP A 49 -27.89 -6.33 3.67
N GLY A 50 -27.14 -7.27 4.27
CA GLY A 50 -27.70 -8.37 5.04
C GLY A 50 -28.49 -7.87 6.25
N THR A 51 -27.96 -6.93 7.03
CA THR A 51 -28.66 -6.40 8.20
C THR A 51 -29.90 -5.61 7.81
N HIS A 52 -29.83 -4.78 6.76
CA HIS A 52 -31.02 -4.06 6.28
C HIS A 52 -32.11 -5.00 5.76
N HIS A 53 -31.74 -5.96 4.91
CA HIS A 53 -32.72 -6.83 4.26
C HIS A 53 -33.30 -7.89 5.21
N TRP A 54 -32.48 -8.40 6.13
CA TRP A 54 -32.92 -9.32 7.19
C TRP A 54 -33.80 -8.63 8.21
N PHE A 55 -33.49 -7.38 8.57
CA PHE A 55 -34.30 -6.60 9.49
C PHE A 55 -35.69 -6.30 8.90
N ASP A 56 -35.77 -5.93 7.62
CA ASP A 56 -37.05 -5.73 6.92
C ASP A 56 -37.92 -7.00 6.96
N LEU A 57 -37.35 -8.15 6.61
CA LEU A 57 -38.02 -9.45 6.65
C LEU A 57 -38.45 -9.87 8.05
N MET A 58 -37.63 -9.59 9.06
CA MET A 58 -37.94 -9.90 10.46
C MET A 58 -39.05 -8.98 11.01
N MET A 59 -39.10 -7.72 10.57
CA MET A 59 -40.20 -6.82 10.92
C MET A 59 -41.51 -7.20 10.24
N ASP A 60 -41.46 -7.61 8.97
CA ASP A 60 -42.65 -8.06 8.25
C ASP A 60 -43.26 -9.36 8.82
N THR A 61 -42.46 -10.18 9.50
CA THR A 61 -42.91 -11.48 10.06
C THR A 61 -43.39 -11.40 11.51
N MET A 62 -43.09 -10.34 12.24
CA MET A 62 -43.54 -10.15 13.64
C MET A 62 -44.78 -9.25 13.68
N GLY A 63 -45.91 -9.79 14.16
CA GLY A 63 -47.15 -9.02 14.32
C GLY A 63 -47.00 -7.81 15.27
N PRO A 64 -47.75 -6.71 15.03
CA PRO A 64 -47.59 -5.43 15.73
C PRO A 64 -47.78 -5.50 17.25
N GLU A 65 -48.51 -6.51 17.74
CA GLU A 65 -48.77 -6.74 19.18
C GLU A 65 -47.57 -7.29 19.98
N GLU A 66 -46.75 -8.17 19.40
CA GLU A 66 -45.57 -8.76 20.07
C GLU A 66 -44.37 -7.79 20.11
N LEU A 67 -44.34 -6.87 19.13
CA LEU A 67 -43.29 -5.88 18.93
C LEU A 67 -43.30 -4.76 20.00
N ALA A 68 -44.48 -4.43 20.52
CA ALA A 68 -44.69 -3.30 21.42
C ALA A 68 -44.11 -3.52 22.84
N GLY A 69 -44.10 -4.76 23.34
CA GLY A 69 -43.76 -5.07 24.74
C GLY A 69 -42.29 -5.42 25.00
N ARG A 70 -41.66 -6.22 24.14
CA ARG A 70 -40.26 -6.67 24.29
C ARG A 70 -39.33 -6.23 23.16
N ALA A 71 -39.86 -5.98 21.96
CA ALA A 71 -39.02 -5.70 20.82
C ALA A 71 -38.47 -4.26 20.81
N LYS A 72 -39.03 -3.29 21.55
CA LYS A 72 -38.53 -1.91 21.49
C LYS A 72 -37.06 -1.75 21.88
N ASN A 73 -36.60 -2.49 22.89
CA ASN A 73 -35.17 -2.51 23.27
C ASN A 73 -34.33 -3.29 22.26
N VAL A 74 -34.84 -4.40 21.73
CA VAL A 74 -34.15 -5.24 20.74
C VAL A 74 -33.98 -4.48 19.42
N VAL A 75 -35.02 -3.81 18.95
CA VAL A 75 -35.03 -2.95 17.75
C VAL A 75 -34.10 -1.76 17.94
N ASN A 76 -34.08 -1.13 19.12
CA ASN A 76 -33.15 -0.04 19.38
C ASN A 76 -31.68 -0.52 19.39
N LEU A 77 -31.39 -1.65 20.03
CA LEU A 77 -30.05 -2.26 20.03
C LEU A 77 -29.63 -2.70 18.62
N TRP A 78 -30.57 -3.26 17.85
CA TRP A 78 -30.36 -3.69 16.46
C TRP A 78 -30.12 -2.52 15.53
N ASN A 79 -30.85 -1.41 15.70
CA ASN A 79 -30.63 -0.17 14.96
C ASN A 79 -29.21 0.36 15.23
N VAL A 80 -28.76 0.37 16.49
CA VAL A 80 -27.37 0.75 16.82
C VAL A 80 -26.38 -0.22 16.18
N LEU A 81 -26.60 -1.54 16.27
CA LEU A 81 -25.73 -2.55 15.68
C LEU A 81 -25.63 -2.44 14.15
N MET A 82 -26.75 -2.14 13.49
CA MET A 82 -26.86 -1.98 12.04
C MET A 82 -25.97 -0.85 11.53
N TYR A 83 -25.84 0.25 12.27
CA TYR A 83 -24.93 1.33 11.89
C TYR A 83 -23.50 1.10 12.40
N PHE A 84 -23.35 0.59 13.62
CA PHE A 84 -22.06 0.49 14.30
C PHE A 84 -21.13 -0.56 13.67
N VAL A 85 -21.66 -1.74 13.34
CA VAL A 85 -20.86 -2.83 12.78
C VAL A 85 -20.29 -2.47 11.40
N PRO A 86 -21.08 -2.05 10.40
CA PRO A 86 -20.53 -1.66 9.12
C PRO A 86 -19.62 -0.43 9.21
N PHE A 87 -19.85 0.48 10.16
CA PHE A 87 -18.94 1.60 10.40
C PHE A 87 -17.53 1.12 10.83
N ILE A 88 -17.44 0.09 11.68
CA ILE A 88 -16.15 -0.51 12.06
C ILE A 88 -15.46 -1.14 10.84
N PHE A 89 -16.19 -1.87 10.00
CA PHE A 89 -15.62 -2.44 8.77
C PHE A 89 -15.14 -1.37 7.79
N PHE A 90 -15.90 -0.29 7.62
CA PHE A 90 -15.48 0.87 6.82
C PHE A 90 -14.26 1.58 7.41
N ALA A 91 -14.18 1.74 8.73
CA ALA A 91 -13.03 2.35 9.40
C ALA A 91 -11.77 1.49 9.26
N LEU A 92 -11.89 0.16 9.43
CA LEU A 92 -10.82 -0.81 9.20
C LEU A 92 -10.34 -0.77 7.74
N SER A 93 -11.30 -0.76 6.80
CA SER A 93 -11.03 -0.65 5.37
C SER A 93 -10.31 0.67 5.04
N ALA A 94 -10.81 1.81 5.50
CA ALA A 94 -10.14 3.10 5.31
C ALA A 94 -8.71 3.12 5.92
N GLY A 95 -8.53 2.53 7.10
CA GLY A 95 -7.21 2.38 7.73
C GLY A 95 -6.25 1.55 6.88
N CYS A 96 -6.69 0.38 6.39
CA CYS A 96 -5.90 -0.47 5.50
C CYS A 96 -5.56 0.24 4.18
N PHE A 97 -6.50 1.02 3.62
CA PHE A 97 -6.26 1.81 2.41
C PHE A 97 -5.17 2.86 2.62
N VAL A 98 -5.23 3.63 3.71
CA VAL A 98 -4.24 4.65 4.03
C VAL A 98 -2.86 4.04 4.23
N VAL A 99 -2.77 2.90 4.92
CA VAL A 99 -1.51 2.17 5.12
C VAL A 99 -0.96 1.68 3.78
N GLY A 100 -1.79 1.09 2.92
CA GLY A 100 -1.41 0.64 1.58
C GLY A 100 -0.93 1.79 0.68
N LEU A 101 -1.65 2.91 0.70
CA LEU A 101 -1.28 4.10 -0.06
C LEU A 101 0.03 4.72 0.44
N THR A 102 0.17 4.88 1.76
CA THR A 102 1.37 5.47 2.38
C THR A 102 2.61 4.62 2.10
N SER A 103 2.48 3.30 2.20
CA SER A 103 3.57 2.38 1.91
C SER A 103 3.93 2.35 0.42
N ALA A 104 2.96 2.39 -0.50
CA ALA A 104 3.21 2.53 -1.92
C ALA A 104 3.99 3.81 -2.26
N VAL A 105 3.55 4.95 -1.73
CA VAL A 105 4.22 6.25 -1.91
C VAL A 105 5.63 6.24 -1.30
N MET A 106 5.79 5.65 -0.12
CA MET A 106 7.08 5.56 0.56
C MET A 106 8.07 4.68 -0.22
N ILE A 107 7.63 3.54 -0.75
CA ILE A 107 8.47 2.65 -1.57
C ILE A 107 8.91 3.35 -2.85
N GLU A 108 8.00 4.05 -3.54
CA GLU A 108 8.34 4.78 -4.75
C GLU A 108 9.29 5.94 -4.48
N GLY A 109 9.07 6.68 -3.39
CA GLY A 109 9.97 7.74 -2.91
C GLY A 109 11.36 7.22 -2.58
N LEU A 110 11.46 6.12 -1.83
CA LEU A 110 12.73 5.48 -1.48
C LEU A 110 13.46 4.97 -2.73
N TYR A 111 12.74 4.32 -3.65
CA TYR A 111 13.29 3.85 -4.92
C TYR A 111 13.87 5.01 -5.74
N ARG A 112 13.14 6.13 -5.86
CA ARG A 112 13.61 7.32 -6.59
C ARG A 112 14.83 7.94 -5.90
N GLY A 113 14.84 7.99 -4.57
CA GLY A 113 15.94 8.50 -3.76
C GLY A 113 17.23 7.71 -3.98
N GLU A 114 17.17 6.39 -3.79
CA GLU A 114 18.30 5.48 -4.01
C GLU A 114 18.83 5.55 -5.44
N LEU A 115 17.94 5.59 -6.44
CA LEU A 115 18.33 5.72 -7.84
C LEU A 115 19.06 7.05 -8.13
N MET A 116 18.62 8.15 -7.51
CA MET A 116 19.30 9.45 -7.62
C MET A 116 20.68 9.43 -6.96
N LEU A 117 20.81 8.79 -5.80
CA LEU A 117 22.08 8.65 -5.09
C LEU A 117 23.07 7.80 -5.89
N LEU A 118 22.64 6.66 -6.43
CA LEU A 118 23.47 5.82 -7.31
C LEU A 118 23.99 6.61 -8.51
N ARG A 119 23.13 7.38 -9.19
CA ARG A 119 23.58 8.26 -10.29
C ARG A 119 24.60 9.30 -9.85
N ARG A 120 24.42 9.88 -8.65
CA ARG A 120 25.37 10.87 -8.10
C ARG A 120 26.73 10.24 -7.80
N GLN A 121 26.76 9.05 -7.20
CA GLN A 121 28.02 8.35 -6.90
C GLN A 121 28.78 8.01 -8.19
N LEU A 122 28.09 7.44 -9.18
CA LEU A 122 28.67 7.15 -10.49
C LEU A 122 29.22 8.41 -11.16
N LYS A 123 28.50 9.53 -11.07
CA LYS A 123 28.97 10.81 -11.61
C LYS A 123 30.23 11.30 -10.89
N LYS A 124 30.35 11.14 -9.57
CA LYS A 124 31.54 11.52 -8.81
C LYS A 124 32.76 10.69 -9.22
N THR A 125 32.61 9.37 -9.29
CA THR A 125 33.69 8.46 -9.71
C THR A 125 34.21 8.84 -11.09
N TRP A 126 33.30 9.06 -12.06
CA TRP A 126 33.63 9.51 -13.41
C TRP A 126 34.42 10.83 -13.47
N VAL A 127 34.03 11.82 -12.66
CA VAL A 127 34.67 13.14 -12.65
C VAL A 127 36.07 13.06 -12.06
N GLN A 128 36.24 12.30 -10.97
CA GLN A 128 37.53 12.08 -10.34
C GLN A 128 38.53 11.43 -11.29
N GLU A 129 38.10 10.41 -12.03
CA GLU A 129 38.95 9.68 -12.98
C GLU A 129 39.40 10.55 -14.17
N ARG A 130 38.55 11.49 -14.61
CA ARG A 130 38.97 12.50 -15.61
C ARG A 130 39.99 13.48 -15.06
N ALA A 131 39.86 13.89 -13.80
CA ALA A 131 40.78 14.85 -13.19
C ALA A 131 42.18 14.25 -13.04
N ASP A 132 42.27 13.02 -12.53
CA ASP A 132 43.53 12.27 -12.40
C ASP A 132 44.24 12.09 -13.76
N LYS A 133 43.48 11.73 -14.80
CA LYS A 133 44.03 11.63 -16.16
C LYS A 133 44.55 12.96 -16.71
N GLY A 134 43.86 14.06 -16.43
CA GLY A 134 44.27 15.41 -16.83
C GLY A 134 45.61 15.81 -16.20
N GLU A 135 45.81 15.44 -14.94
CA GLU A 135 47.06 15.70 -14.21
C GLU A 135 48.21 14.79 -14.69
N ASN A 136 47.95 13.50 -14.90
CA ASN A 136 48.88 12.52 -15.48
C ASN A 136 49.42 13.01 -16.83
N ASN A 137 48.55 13.45 -17.73
CA ASN A 137 48.94 13.81 -19.09
C ASN A 137 49.65 15.18 -19.17
N ALA A 138 49.67 15.94 -18.06
CA ALA A 138 50.38 17.21 -17.94
C ALA A 138 51.78 17.07 -17.32
N ARG A 139 52.13 15.88 -16.80
CA ARG A 139 53.46 15.58 -16.26
C ARG A 139 54.30 14.90 -17.37
N PRO A 140 55.36 15.55 -17.91
CA PRO A 140 56.13 15.07 -19.06
C PRO A 140 56.93 13.79 -18.79
#